data_AF-A0A9P6WAT0-F1
#
_entry.id   AF-A0A9P6WAT0-F1
#
_cell.length_a   1.000
_cell.length_b   1.000
_cell.length_c   1.000
_cell.angle_alpha   90.00
_cell.angle_beta   90.00
_cell.angle_gamma   90.00
#
_symmetry.space_group_name_H-M   'P 1'
#
loop_
_entity.id
_entity.type
_entity.pdbx_description
1 polymer ?
#
loop_
_entity_poly.entity_id
_entity_poly.type
_entity_poly.pdbx_seq_one_letter_code
_entity_poly.pdbx_strand_id
1 'polypeptide(L)'
;MAAPLYQTDSGRLWHAGQILLVFVGLPARGKTHVSRSVERYLRWLGVRTQVFSLGDHRRRVIGPSANLPPDYFNAEGRSPETDRLRTEIRLSLEEEVAKYFRDNVGQVAIFDANNGTKAARIALRQKFEAQGVNVFFIENICDREDIVEANIRSVKISSPDYAGWNPDDAVKDYMRRIAAHAGRYETMETSGGPFVKIYNIGERLVVNNIRGYLQSRIVFFLMNVHHKKRTIWFARAGESMIEHSFKADSDLSEQGKVYAEKLRDFIVAKRRELLEERVAAGEQGHERRLTVWTSARRRCISTARPMAELGYKVIQRQQMHELNPGDVDGLSPEQLKEKYPEEWARSEKDPYAHRYPRAESYHDLSVRLEPVILELEREPADILFIGHGSVIRCIMAYLAGMTPHEIPKVELRRGDIVQVTPSAYGVKFINHFFWQ
;
A
#
# COMPACT_ATOMS: atom_id res chain seq x y z
N MET A 1 0.81 5.76 -10.06
CA MET A 1 0.12 6.71 -9.16
C MET A 1 -1.21 6.07 -8.78
N ALA A 2 -1.59 5.67 -7.55
CA ALA A 2 -2.89 4.98 -7.31
C ALA A 2 -4.14 5.81 -7.77
N ALA A 3 -5.29 5.17 -8.03
CA ALA A 3 -6.46 5.85 -8.61
C ALA A 3 -7.33 6.64 -7.61
N PRO A 4 -7.72 7.91 -7.90
CA PRO A 4 -8.49 8.79 -7.01
C PRO A 4 -9.90 8.37 -6.68
N LEU A 5 -10.24 8.51 -5.40
CA LEU A 5 -11.60 8.58 -4.83
C LEU A 5 -12.24 9.97 -4.93
N TYR A 6 -11.42 11.02 -5.02
CA TYR A 6 -11.85 12.40 -5.18
C TYR A 6 -11.17 12.97 -6.42
N GLN A 7 -11.68 12.66 -7.60
CA GLN A 7 -11.29 13.40 -8.80
C GLN A 7 -11.82 14.83 -8.68
N THR A 8 -10.93 15.74 -8.29
CA THR A 8 -11.00 17.10 -8.84
C THR A 8 -10.02 17.14 -9.99
N ASP A 9 -10.29 17.92 -11.04
CA ASP A 9 -9.36 18.08 -12.17
C ASP A 9 -7.95 18.52 -11.70
N SER A 10 -7.87 19.08 -10.50
CA SER A 10 -6.62 19.47 -9.84
C SER A 10 -5.91 18.35 -9.06
N GLY A 11 -6.51 17.18 -8.84
CA GLY A 11 -5.99 16.14 -7.94
C GLY A 11 -5.78 16.62 -6.50
N ARG A 12 -6.61 17.60 -6.07
CA ARG A 12 -6.60 18.19 -4.74
C ARG A 12 -7.92 17.98 -4.03
N LEU A 13 -7.84 17.68 -2.74
CA LEU A 13 -8.94 17.86 -1.80
C LEU A 13 -8.98 19.34 -1.40
N TRP A 14 -9.92 20.11 -1.97
CA TRP A 14 -10.02 21.58 -1.84
C TRP A 14 -9.92 22.10 -0.40
N HIS A 15 -10.37 21.34 0.59
CA HIS A 15 -10.40 21.75 2.00
C HIS A 15 -9.18 21.34 2.83
N ALA A 16 -8.22 20.60 2.26
CA ALA A 16 -7.10 20.05 3.04
C ALA A 16 -5.78 20.86 2.97
N GLY A 17 -5.68 21.84 2.07
CA GLY A 17 -4.43 22.60 1.85
C GLY A 17 -3.27 21.71 1.41
N GLN A 18 -2.04 22.25 1.43
CA GLN A 18 -0.81 21.46 1.23
C GLN A 18 -0.34 20.88 2.56
N ILE A 19 0.12 19.62 2.56
CA ILE A 19 0.56 18.93 3.79
C ILE A 19 1.95 18.32 3.59
N LEU A 20 2.86 18.63 4.52
CA LEU A 20 4.13 17.94 4.69
C LEU A 20 3.99 16.90 5.81
N LEU A 21 4.07 15.62 5.45
CA LEU A 21 4.11 14.49 6.37
C LEU A 21 5.56 14.17 6.73
N VAL A 22 5.95 14.43 7.97
CA VAL A 22 7.33 14.23 8.44
C VAL A 22 7.41 12.96 9.25
N PHE A 23 8.12 11.95 8.73
CA PHE A 23 8.37 10.73 9.48
C PHE A 23 9.47 10.96 10.52
N VAL A 24 9.28 10.44 11.73
CA VAL A 24 10.18 10.56 12.87
C VAL A 24 10.43 9.17 13.44
N GLY A 25 11.66 8.90 13.87
CA GLY A 25 11.97 7.65 14.56
C GLY A 25 13.38 7.17 14.29
N LEU A 26 13.86 6.29 15.15
CA LEU A 26 15.14 5.62 14.98
C LEU A 26 15.18 4.76 13.70
N PRO A 27 16.37 4.41 13.19
CA PRO A 27 16.50 3.44 12.10
C PRO A 27 15.80 2.10 12.42
N ALA A 28 15.37 1.38 11.38
CA ALA A 28 14.69 0.07 11.47
C ALA A 28 13.38 0.02 12.31
N ARG A 29 12.72 1.17 12.53
CA ARG A 29 11.40 1.24 13.21
C ARG A 29 10.18 1.16 12.27
N GLY A 30 10.37 0.74 11.01
CA GLY A 30 9.28 0.58 10.04
C GLY A 30 8.81 1.85 9.31
N LYS A 31 9.51 2.98 9.45
CA LYS A 31 9.16 4.26 8.79
C LYS A 31 8.91 4.12 7.29
N THR A 32 9.85 3.52 6.55
CA THR A 32 9.74 3.36 5.10
C THR A 32 8.56 2.48 4.68
N HIS A 33 8.24 1.44 5.46
CA HIS A 33 7.06 0.62 5.17
C HIS A 33 5.77 1.44 5.36
N VAL A 34 5.66 2.18 6.48
CA VAL A 34 4.48 3.00 6.77
C VAL A 34 4.37 4.17 5.78
N SER A 35 5.48 4.83 5.42
CA SER A 35 5.48 5.94 4.47
C SER A 35 4.99 5.53 3.08
N ARG A 36 5.40 4.35 2.60
CA ARG A 36 4.92 3.80 1.32
C ARG A 36 3.47 3.35 1.37
N SER A 37 3.02 2.76 2.48
CA SER A 37 1.60 2.42 2.65
C SER A 37 0.71 3.66 2.70
N VAL A 38 1.12 4.71 3.41
CA VAL A 38 0.41 6.00 3.43
C VAL A 38 0.41 6.65 2.05
N GLU A 39 1.54 6.62 1.32
CA GLU A 39 1.62 7.13 -0.06
C GLU A 39 0.61 6.41 -0.98
N ARG A 40 0.54 5.09 -0.92
CA ARG A 40 -0.38 4.26 -1.70
C ARG A 40 -1.83 4.60 -1.37
N TYR A 41 -2.18 4.69 -0.09
CA TYR A 41 -3.52 5.05 0.36
C TYR A 41 -3.92 6.47 -0.04
N LEU A 42 -3.04 7.45 0.13
CA LEU A 42 -3.34 8.84 -0.24
C LEU A 42 -3.52 9.00 -1.76
N ARG A 43 -2.71 8.30 -2.56
CA ARG A 43 -2.91 8.29 -4.01
C ARG A 43 -4.24 7.63 -4.38
N TRP A 44 -4.64 6.58 -3.66
CA TRP A 44 -5.95 5.96 -3.82
C TRP A 44 -7.09 6.91 -3.43
N LEU A 45 -6.90 7.74 -2.41
CA LEU A 45 -7.83 8.84 -2.13
C LEU A 45 -7.86 9.90 -3.24
N GLY A 46 -6.90 9.90 -4.16
CA GLY A 46 -6.81 10.89 -5.23
C GLY A 46 -5.91 12.06 -4.94
N VAL A 47 -5.20 11.98 -3.83
CA VAL A 47 -4.32 13.03 -3.38
C VAL A 47 -2.97 12.85 -4.05
N ARG A 48 -2.58 13.85 -4.86
CA ARG A 48 -1.23 13.88 -5.45
C ARG A 48 -0.18 13.88 -4.34
N THR A 49 0.48 12.74 -4.18
CA THR A 49 1.38 12.44 -3.07
C THR A 49 2.72 11.89 -3.57
N GLN A 50 3.82 12.34 -2.96
CA GLN A 50 5.18 11.87 -3.27
C GLN A 50 6.03 11.70 -2.01
N VAL A 51 6.80 10.60 -1.96
CA VAL A 51 7.81 10.36 -0.91
C VAL A 51 9.16 10.94 -1.30
N PHE A 52 9.73 11.73 -0.40
CA PHE A 52 11.06 12.33 -0.42
C PHE A 52 11.91 11.67 0.67
N SER A 53 12.71 10.69 0.27
CA SER A 53 13.53 9.87 1.17
C SER A 53 14.95 10.42 1.22
N LEU A 54 15.42 10.78 2.42
CA LEU A 54 16.79 11.29 2.61
C LEU A 54 17.85 10.27 2.21
N GLY A 55 17.57 8.98 2.41
CA GLY A 55 18.46 7.90 2.01
C GLY A 55 18.58 7.78 0.49
N ASP A 56 17.45 7.86 -0.23
CA ASP A 56 17.41 7.80 -1.69
C ASP A 56 18.05 9.05 -2.30
N HIS A 57 17.77 10.22 -1.72
CA HIS A 57 18.35 11.48 -2.15
C HIS A 57 19.88 11.48 -2.04
N ARG A 58 20.41 11.09 -0.87
CA ARG A 58 21.86 10.94 -0.67
C ARG A 58 22.50 10.05 -1.72
N ARG A 59 21.87 8.92 -2.07
CA ARG A 59 22.38 8.00 -3.09
C ARG A 59 22.34 8.60 -4.50
N ARG A 60 21.33 9.41 -4.83
CA ARG A 60 21.27 10.12 -6.13
C ARG A 60 22.37 11.18 -6.26
N VAL A 61 22.65 11.91 -5.17
CA VAL A 61 23.60 13.04 -5.19
C VAL A 61 25.06 12.57 -5.10
N ILE A 62 25.36 11.64 -4.19
CA ILE A 62 26.75 11.23 -3.89
C ILE A 62 27.12 9.87 -4.53
N GLY A 63 26.12 9.09 -4.90
CA GLY A 63 26.32 7.75 -5.42
C GLY A 63 26.50 6.69 -4.32
N PRO A 64 27.25 5.61 -4.61
CA PRO A 64 27.45 4.49 -3.69
C PRO A 64 28.11 4.89 -2.37
N SER A 65 27.95 4.06 -1.34
CA SER A 65 28.53 4.33 -0.01
C SER A 65 30.05 4.34 0.03
N ALA A 66 30.74 3.82 -1.00
CA ALA A 66 32.18 3.97 -1.16
C ALA A 66 32.63 5.43 -1.32
N ASN A 67 31.74 6.32 -1.78
CA ASN A 67 32.02 7.75 -1.96
C ASN A 67 31.73 8.57 -0.69
N LEU A 68 31.28 7.93 0.39
CA LEU A 68 30.99 8.62 1.64
C LEU A 68 32.25 8.78 2.49
N PRO A 69 32.38 9.89 3.23
CA PRO A 69 33.35 9.99 4.31
C PRO A 69 33.23 8.79 5.29
N PRO A 70 34.35 8.24 5.81
CA PRO A 70 34.30 7.07 6.71
C PRO A 70 33.47 7.30 7.97
N ASP A 71 33.41 8.54 8.44
CA ASP A 71 32.67 8.98 9.62
C ASP A 71 31.21 9.38 9.31
N TYR A 72 30.75 9.26 8.04
CA TYR A 72 29.45 9.76 7.61
C TYR A 72 28.28 9.24 8.44
N PHE A 73 28.34 7.97 8.86
CA PHE A 73 27.29 7.33 9.66
C PHE A 73 27.53 7.40 11.17
N ASN A 74 28.64 7.95 11.63
CA ASN A 74 28.93 8.04 13.05
C ASN A 74 27.89 8.93 13.74
N ALA A 75 27.43 8.54 14.93
CA ALA A 75 26.49 9.37 15.68
C ALA A 75 27.17 10.64 16.20
N GLU A 76 28.43 10.53 16.60
CA GLU A 76 29.27 11.59 17.21
C GLU A 76 30.67 11.61 16.60
N GLY A 77 31.46 12.66 16.89
CA GLY A 77 32.86 12.74 16.45
C GLY A 77 33.04 12.83 14.94
N ARG A 78 32.05 13.37 14.22
CA ARG A 78 32.13 13.62 12.78
C ARG A 78 33.00 14.84 12.52
N SER A 79 33.73 14.80 11.41
CA SER A 79 34.46 15.93 10.87
C SER A 79 33.53 17.08 10.48
N PRO A 80 33.99 18.34 10.57
CA PRO A 80 33.23 19.49 10.09
C PRO A 80 32.78 19.36 8.63
N GLU A 81 33.60 18.74 7.79
CA GLU A 81 33.31 18.45 6.38
C GLU A 81 32.12 17.50 6.25
N THR A 82 32.09 16.42 7.03
CA THR A 82 30.98 15.45 7.03
C THR A 82 29.68 16.08 7.53
N ASP A 83 29.74 16.92 8.57
CA ASP A 83 28.54 17.63 9.06
C ASP A 83 28.02 18.66 8.03
N ARG A 84 28.91 19.37 7.33
CA ARG A 84 28.54 20.26 6.22
C ARG A 84 27.88 19.50 5.08
N LEU A 85 28.47 18.39 4.64
CA LEU A 85 27.94 17.55 3.57
C LEU A 85 26.54 17.00 3.91
N ARG A 86 26.35 16.48 5.13
CA ARG A 86 25.04 15.99 5.60
C ARG A 86 23.99 17.10 5.62
N THR A 87 24.40 18.31 6.00
CA THR A 87 23.53 19.49 6.02
C THR A 87 23.14 19.88 4.59
N GLU A 88 24.10 19.92 3.66
CA GLU A 88 23.86 20.24 2.25
C GLU A 88 22.87 19.28 1.58
N ILE A 89 23.08 17.97 1.74
CA ILE A 89 22.15 16.94 1.21
C ILE A 89 20.75 17.15 1.76
N ARG A 90 20.63 17.42 3.07
CA ARG A 90 19.34 17.63 3.70
C ARG A 90 18.66 18.89 3.16
N LEU A 91 19.36 20.01 3.10
CA LEU A 91 18.83 21.27 2.59
C LEU A 91 18.41 21.17 1.12
N SER A 92 19.20 20.46 0.31
CA SER A 92 18.86 20.13 -1.08
C SER A 92 17.53 19.36 -1.18
N LEU A 93 17.31 18.34 -0.34
CA LEU A 93 16.05 17.61 -0.32
C LEU A 93 14.87 18.48 0.15
N GLU A 94 15.07 19.30 1.18
CA GLU A 94 14.05 20.23 1.64
C GLU A 94 13.67 21.25 0.55
N GLU A 95 14.62 21.64 -0.31
CA GLU A 95 14.35 22.52 -1.45
C GLU A 95 13.57 21.79 -2.56
N GLU A 96 13.84 20.50 -2.83
CA GLU A 96 13.01 19.68 -3.73
C GLU A 96 11.55 19.63 -3.25
N VAL A 97 11.34 19.49 -1.94
CA VAL A 97 10.00 19.48 -1.32
C VAL A 97 9.34 20.85 -1.42
N ALA A 98 10.09 21.93 -1.16
CA ALA A 98 9.56 23.29 -1.30
C ALA A 98 9.15 23.56 -2.75
N LYS A 99 9.97 23.17 -3.72
CA LYS A 99 9.66 23.24 -5.16
C LYS A 99 8.40 22.45 -5.51
N TYR A 100 8.25 21.24 -4.98
CA TYR A 100 7.06 20.40 -5.20
C TYR A 100 5.75 21.12 -4.83
N PHE A 101 5.76 21.88 -3.72
CA PHE A 101 4.60 22.66 -3.30
C PHE A 101 4.45 23.96 -4.10
N ARG A 102 5.53 24.73 -4.29
CA ARG A 102 5.50 26.02 -5.02
C ARG A 102 5.06 25.83 -6.48
N ASP A 103 5.54 24.78 -7.14
CA ASP A 103 5.22 24.48 -8.53
C ASP A 103 3.86 23.75 -8.67
N ASN A 104 3.11 23.59 -7.57
CA ASN A 104 1.81 22.93 -7.53
C ASN A 104 1.81 21.50 -8.11
N VAL A 105 2.93 20.78 -8.00
CA VAL A 105 3.11 19.41 -8.50
C VAL A 105 2.23 18.42 -7.74
N GLY A 106 1.99 18.65 -6.45
CA GLY A 106 0.99 17.90 -5.70
C GLY A 106 0.55 18.56 -4.40
N GLN A 107 -0.13 17.77 -3.57
CA GLN A 107 -0.78 18.24 -2.35
C GLN A 107 -0.11 17.72 -1.09
N VAL A 108 0.45 16.50 -1.11
CA VAL A 108 1.11 15.90 0.05
C VAL A 108 2.53 15.49 -0.29
N ALA A 109 3.50 15.98 0.49
CA ALA A 109 4.87 15.49 0.45
C ALA A 109 5.14 14.65 1.70
N ILE A 110 5.71 13.47 1.54
CA ILE A 110 6.14 12.62 2.65
C ILE A 110 7.66 12.73 2.79
N PHE A 111 8.14 13.29 3.88
CA PHE A 111 9.55 13.44 4.19
C PHE A 111 10.04 12.26 5.05
N ASP A 112 10.64 11.25 4.41
CA ASP A 112 11.15 10.04 5.06
C ASP A 112 12.62 10.21 5.47
N ALA A 113 12.82 10.52 6.75
CA ALA A 113 14.12 10.61 7.40
C ALA A 113 14.01 10.25 8.90
N ASN A 114 15.12 10.26 9.64
CA ASN A 114 15.08 9.97 11.07
C ASN A 114 14.43 11.11 11.89
N ASN A 115 14.73 12.37 11.53
CA ASN A 115 14.21 13.59 12.18
C ASN A 115 14.25 13.52 13.73
N GLY A 116 15.35 13.00 14.27
CA GLY A 116 15.45 12.56 15.65
C GLY A 116 15.51 13.66 16.71
N THR A 117 15.89 14.89 16.36
CA THR A 117 16.04 15.98 17.34
C THR A 117 14.86 16.96 17.29
N LYS A 118 14.47 17.48 18.45
CA LYS A 118 13.37 18.44 18.62
C LYS A 118 13.65 19.74 17.87
N ALA A 119 14.88 20.25 17.98
CA ALA A 119 15.31 21.48 17.30
C ALA A 119 15.16 21.39 15.76
N ALA A 120 15.60 20.29 15.15
CA ALA A 120 15.49 20.11 13.71
C ALA A 120 14.03 20.00 13.24
N ARG A 121 13.15 19.37 14.03
CA ARG A 121 11.72 19.27 13.71
C ARG A 121 11.02 20.63 13.80
N ILE A 122 11.35 21.44 14.82
CA ILE A 122 10.80 22.80 14.98
C ILE A 122 11.23 23.67 13.80
N ALA A 123 12.51 23.68 13.44
CA ALA A 123 13.03 24.46 12.31
C ALA A 123 12.37 24.05 10.98
N LEU A 124 12.25 22.75 10.73
CA LEU A 124 11.57 22.22 9.54
C LEU A 124 10.11 22.66 9.50
N ARG A 125 9.40 22.56 10.62
CA ARG A 125 8.00 22.97 10.73
C ARG A 125 7.83 24.46 10.41
N GLN A 126 8.60 25.33 11.06
CA GLN A 126 8.55 26.77 10.86
C GLN A 126 8.83 27.14 9.40
N LYS A 127 9.83 26.51 8.77
CA LYS A 127 10.18 26.73 7.35
C LYS A 127 9.01 26.48 6.40
N PHE A 128 8.25 25.39 6.60
CA PHE A 128 7.15 25.01 5.71
C PHE A 128 5.83 25.70 6.07
N GLU A 129 5.55 25.92 7.36
CA GLU A 129 4.38 26.71 7.79
C GLU A 129 4.47 28.17 7.30
N ALA A 130 5.66 28.76 7.26
CA ALA A 130 5.89 30.09 6.67
C ALA A 130 5.57 30.15 5.17
N GLN A 131 5.51 29.01 4.48
CA GLN A 131 5.12 28.88 3.07
C GLN A 131 3.63 28.49 2.91
N GLY A 132 2.85 28.47 3.99
CA GLY A 132 1.44 28.06 3.98
C GLY A 132 1.23 26.54 3.90
N VAL A 133 2.27 25.73 4.15
CA VAL A 133 2.18 24.26 4.15
C VAL A 133 1.92 23.76 5.57
N ASN A 134 0.87 22.97 5.74
CA ASN A 134 0.56 22.33 7.02
C ASN A 134 1.57 21.20 7.30
N VAL A 135 2.13 21.16 8.51
CA VAL A 135 3.12 20.13 8.88
C VAL A 135 2.51 19.16 9.90
N PHE A 136 2.62 17.87 9.60
CA PHE A 136 2.08 16.78 10.42
C PHE A 136 3.14 15.68 10.59
N PHE A 137 3.43 15.28 11.84
CA PHE A 137 4.47 14.30 12.14
C PHE A 137 3.91 12.89 12.37
N ILE A 138 4.59 11.87 11.84
CA ILE A 138 4.32 10.46 12.13
C ILE A 138 5.57 9.86 12.78
N GLU A 139 5.49 9.60 14.09
CA GLU A 139 6.59 9.03 14.86
C GLU A 139 6.43 7.51 15.00
N ASN A 140 7.39 6.75 14.46
CA ASN A 140 7.44 5.30 14.60
C ASN A 140 8.34 4.92 15.78
N ILE A 141 7.75 4.32 16.81
CA ILE A 141 8.44 3.83 18.00
C ILE A 141 8.28 2.32 18.05
N CYS A 142 9.38 1.59 18.20
CA CYS A 142 9.37 0.15 18.38
C CYS A 142 10.42 -0.23 19.41
N ASP A 143 9.97 -0.79 20.53
CA ASP A 143 10.82 -1.34 21.61
C ASP A 143 10.94 -2.87 21.53
N ARG A 144 10.08 -3.52 20.74
CA ARG A 144 10.16 -4.94 20.40
C ARG A 144 11.40 -5.31 19.57
N GLU A 145 12.33 -6.04 20.16
CA GLU A 145 13.58 -6.47 19.51
C GLU A 145 13.32 -7.38 18.30
N ASP A 146 12.36 -8.31 18.40
CA ASP A 146 12.00 -9.25 17.33
C ASP A 146 11.57 -8.52 16.04
N ILE A 147 10.77 -7.46 16.19
CA ILE A 147 10.31 -6.63 15.07
C ILE A 147 11.48 -5.84 14.47
N VAL A 148 12.35 -5.31 15.32
CA VAL A 148 13.48 -4.48 14.89
C VAL A 148 14.49 -5.30 14.12
N GLU A 149 14.82 -6.49 14.62
CA GLU A 149 15.69 -7.42 13.93
C GLU A 149 15.08 -7.85 12.59
N ALA A 150 13.80 -8.22 12.56
CA ALA A 150 13.11 -8.56 11.32
C ALA A 150 13.13 -7.41 10.29
N ASN A 151 12.99 -6.17 10.72
CA ASN A 151 13.11 -4.99 9.86
C ASN A 151 14.54 -4.80 9.33
N ILE A 152 15.57 -5.01 10.16
CA ILE A 152 16.97 -4.96 9.71
C ILE A 152 17.21 -6.05 8.66
N ARG A 153 16.80 -7.29 8.94
CA ARG A 153 17.00 -8.43 8.04
C ARG A 153 16.30 -8.24 6.69
N SER A 154 15.06 -7.77 6.72
CA SER A 154 14.21 -7.64 5.52
C SER A 154 14.59 -6.47 4.60
N VAL A 155 15.11 -5.37 5.15
CA VAL A 155 15.27 -4.10 4.42
C VAL A 155 16.71 -3.61 4.36
N LYS A 156 17.55 -3.95 5.33
CA LYS A 156 18.90 -3.37 5.45
C LYS A 156 20.00 -4.32 5.02
N ILE A 157 19.79 -5.64 5.10
CA ILE A 157 20.77 -6.61 4.59
C ILE A 157 20.86 -6.58 3.07
N SER A 158 19.75 -6.31 2.37
CA SER A 158 19.76 -6.09 0.91
C SER A 158 20.26 -4.70 0.49
N SER A 159 20.66 -3.84 1.44
CA SER A 159 21.28 -2.56 1.14
C SER A 159 22.65 -2.79 0.49
N PRO A 160 23.02 -2.00 -0.53
CA PRO A 160 24.39 -2.01 -1.07
C PRO A 160 25.47 -1.80 0.02
N ASP A 161 25.09 -1.15 1.12
CA ASP A 161 25.97 -0.86 2.28
C ASP A 161 26.47 -2.11 3.01
N TYR A 162 25.77 -3.26 2.86
CA TYR A 162 26.10 -4.53 3.50
C TYR A 162 26.38 -5.65 2.49
N ALA A 163 26.70 -5.30 1.24
CA ALA A 163 27.02 -6.27 0.21
C ALA A 163 28.19 -7.18 0.64
N GLY A 164 28.00 -8.49 0.60
CA GLY A 164 29.01 -9.49 0.97
C GLY A 164 29.19 -9.73 2.48
N TRP A 165 28.45 -9.02 3.34
CA TRP A 165 28.50 -9.26 4.78
C TRP A 165 27.69 -10.50 5.17
N ASN A 166 28.12 -11.18 6.25
CA ASN A 166 27.27 -12.16 6.90
C ASN A 166 26.01 -11.46 7.46
N PRO A 167 24.80 -12.00 7.22
CA PRO A 167 23.55 -11.43 7.72
C PRO A 167 23.55 -11.08 9.21
N ASP A 168 24.11 -11.93 10.05
CA ASP A 168 24.10 -11.74 11.51
C ASP A 168 25.07 -10.64 11.96
N ASP A 169 26.21 -10.51 11.28
CA ASP A 169 27.17 -9.45 11.55
C ASP A 169 26.66 -8.08 11.08
N ALA A 170 25.94 -8.06 9.94
CA ALA A 170 25.24 -6.87 9.48
C ALA A 170 24.17 -6.42 10.48
N VAL A 171 23.42 -7.37 11.08
CA VAL A 171 22.44 -7.07 12.14
C VAL A 171 23.11 -6.47 13.37
N LYS A 172 24.18 -7.09 13.87
CA LYS A 172 24.94 -6.58 15.03
C LYS A 172 25.48 -5.18 14.80
N ASP A 173 26.07 -4.93 13.63
CA ASP A 173 26.55 -3.61 13.26
C ASP A 173 25.43 -2.57 13.26
N TYR A 174 24.29 -2.90 12.64
CA TYR A 174 23.16 -2.00 12.55
C TYR A 174 22.54 -1.70 13.93
N MET A 175 22.46 -2.70 14.81
CA MET A 175 22.01 -2.51 16.19
C MET A 175 22.92 -1.55 16.97
N ARG A 176 24.25 -1.65 16.80
CA ARG A 176 25.19 -0.68 17.39
C ARG A 176 24.94 0.74 16.88
N ARG A 177 24.69 0.91 15.58
CA ARG A 177 24.33 2.23 14.99
C ARG A 177 23.04 2.78 15.59
N ILE A 178 22.02 1.94 15.78
CA ILE A 178 20.76 2.35 16.43
C ILE A 178 21.02 2.83 17.85
N ALA A 179 21.80 2.09 18.65
CA ALA A 179 22.14 2.46 20.02
C ALA A 179 22.88 3.82 20.07
N ALA A 180 23.83 4.05 19.16
CA ALA A 180 24.53 5.33 19.06
C ALA A 180 23.59 6.51 18.72
N HIS A 181 22.53 6.27 17.94
CA HIS A 181 21.52 7.30 17.66
C HIS A 181 20.51 7.52 18.80
N ALA A 182 20.29 6.53 19.66
CA ALA A 182 19.30 6.59 20.73
C ALA A 182 19.61 7.68 21.76
N GLY A 183 20.89 7.91 22.09
CA GLY A 183 21.28 8.92 23.07
C GLY A 183 20.95 10.36 22.70
N ARG A 184 20.72 10.65 21.41
CA ARG A 184 20.36 11.99 20.90
C ARG A 184 18.91 12.07 20.41
N TYR A 185 18.16 10.97 20.53
CA TYR A 185 16.80 10.90 20.02
C TYR A 185 15.82 11.53 21.01
N GLU A 186 15.10 12.54 20.55
CA GLU A 186 14.07 13.23 21.31
C GLU A 186 12.70 12.88 20.71
N THR A 187 11.82 12.25 21.50
CA THR A 187 10.46 11.88 21.04
C THR A 187 9.58 13.11 20.78
N MET A 188 8.46 12.95 20.07
CA MET A 188 7.49 14.05 19.91
C MET A 188 6.84 14.41 21.24
N GLU A 189 6.63 15.69 21.48
CA GLU A 189 5.90 16.20 22.65
C GLU A 189 4.77 17.11 22.16
N THR A 190 3.78 17.39 23.01
CA THR A 190 2.61 18.23 22.67
C THR A 190 3.01 19.57 22.07
N SER A 191 4.12 20.18 22.53
CA SER A 191 4.65 21.44 22.03
C SER A 191 5.26 21.35 20.61
N GLY A 192 5.53 20.15 20.11
CA GLY A 192 6.17 19.91 18.80
C GLY A 192 5.25 20.11 17.59
N GLY A 193 3.93 20.21 17.80
CA GLY A 193 2.93 20.35 16.74
C GLY A 193 2.01 19.14 16.58
N PRO A 194 1.22 19.07 15.49
CA PRO A 194 0.35 17.94 15.19
C PRO A 194 1.15 16.64 14.95
N PHE A 195 0.81 15.56 15.66
CA PHE A 195 1.52 14.30 15.47
C PHE A 195 0.67 13.06 15.75
N VAL A 196 1.14 11.92 15.22
CA VAL A 196 0.73 10.57 15.61
C VAL A 196 1.98 9.80 16.00
N LYS A 197 1.99 9.22 17.19
CA LYS A 197 2.98 8.20 17.56
C LYS A 197 2.39 6.82 17.32
N ILE A 198 3.14 5.96 16.67
CA ILE A 198 2.80 4.56 16.42
C ILE A 198 3.78 3.71 17.20
N TYR A 199 3.30 3.05 18.25
CA TYR A 199 4.07 2.10 19.05
C TYR A 199 3.93 0.70 18.48
N ASN A 200 5.06 0.01 18.35
CA ASN A 200 5.16 -1.40 17.95
C ASN A 200 4.32 -1.77 16.73
N ILE A 201 4.31 -0.86 15.74
CA ILE A 201 3.61 -1.05 14.46
C ILE A 201 2.11 -1.32 14.66
N GLY A 202 1.46 -0.41 15.38
CA GLY A 202 -0.01 -0.36 15.50
C GLY A 202 -0.57 -0.88 16.82
N GLU A 203 0.26 -1.42 17.73
CA GLU A 203 -0.21 -1.87 19.06
C GLU A 203 -0.82 -0.72 19.88
N ARG A 204 -0.26 0.49 19.75
CA ARG A 204 -0.81 1.69 20.38
C ARG A 204 -0.55 2.94 19.53
N LEU A 205 -1.56 3.78 19.39
CA LEU A 205 -1.44 5.09 18.75
C LEU A 205 -1.66 6.21 19.77
N VAL A 206 -0.85 7.26 19.69
CA VAL A 206 -1.05 8.51 20.44
C VAL A 206 -1.22 9.64 19.44
N VAL A 207 -2.37 10.31 19.48
CA VAL A 207 -2.76 11.32 18.50
C VAL A 207 -2.81 12.69 19.19
N ASN A 208 -2.14 13.69 18.62
CA ASN A 208 -2.07 15.04 19.18
C ASN A 208 -2.40 16.10 18.14
N ASN A 209 -3.36 16.97 18.48
CA ASN A 209 -3.71 18.19 17.72
C ASN A 209 -3.91 17.97 16.21
N ILE A 210 -4.53 16.85 15.83
CA ILE A 210 -4.88 16.56 14.43
C ILE A 210 -6.11 17.36 14.03
N ARG A 211 -6.03 18.04 12.88
CA ARG A 211 -7.10 18.90 12.37
C ARG A 211 -7.33 18.67 10.89
N GLY A 212 -8.59 18.75 10.49
CA GLY A 212 -9.01 18.65 9.10
C GLY A 212 -9.12 17.22 8.59
N TYR A 213 -9.85 17.08 7.49
CA TYR A 213 -10.26 15.79 6.94
C TYR A 213 -9.09 14.85 6.64
N LEU A 214 -8.10 15.32 5.86
CA LEU A 214 -7.06 14.46 5.33
C LEU A 214 -6.13 13.91 6.42
N GLN A 215 -5.81 14.71 7.44
CA GLN A 215 -5.01 14.23 8.58
C GLN A 215 -5.77 13.17 9.37
N SER A 216 -7.08 13.36 9.62
CA SER A 216 -7.94 12.34 10.26
C SER A 216 -8.02 11.06 9.44
N ARG A 217 -8.09 11.14 8.10
CA ARG A 217 -8.04 9.95 7.22
C ARG A 217 -6.71 9.21 7.34
N ILE A 218 -5.59 9.93 7.42
CA ILE A 218 -4.27 9.31 7.62
C ILE A 218 -4.22 8.61 8.97
N VAL A 219 -4.65 9.25 10.07
CA VAL A 219 -4.72 8.62 11.40
C VAL A 219 -5.53 7.33 11.33
N PHE A 220 -6.72 7.37 10.72
CA PHE A 220 -7.58 6.22 10.59
C PHE A 220 -6.93 5.10 9.77
N PHE A 221 -6.25 5.41 8.68
CA PHE A 221 -5.48 4.44 7.92
C PHE A 221 -4.35 3.82 8.76
N LEU A 222 -3.58 4.63 9.50
CA LEU A 222 -2.49 4.15 10.35
C LEU A 222 -2.96 3.19 11.44
N MET A 223 -4.19 3.32 11.95
CA MET A 223 -4.79 2.37 12.89
C MET A 223 -5.02 0.97 12.27
N ASN A 224 -5.00 0.85 10.95
CA ASN A 224 -5.21 -0.41 10.24
C ASN A 224 -3.91 -1.04 9.73
N VAL A 225 -2.78 -0.33 9.69
CA VAL A 225 -1.54 -0.85 9.08
C VAL A 225 -0.83 -1.86 9.98
N HIS A 226 -0.38 -2.98 9.41
CA HIS A 226 0.54 -3.93 10.05
C HIS A 226 1.78 -4.24 9.20
N HIS A 227 2.76 -4.96 9.77
CA HIS A 227 4.01 -5.38 9.09
C HIS A 227 4.11 -6.90 8.85
N LYS A 228 3.10 -7.68 9.25
CA LYS A 228 3.11 -9.13 9.04
C LYS A 228 3.19 -9.47 7.54
N LYS A 229 4.12 -10.37 7.20
CA LYS A 229 4.23 -10.95 5.87
C LYS A 229 2.97 -11.78 5.60
N ARG A 230 2.32 -11.53 4.47
CA ARG A 230 1.13 -12.25 4.02
C ARG A 230 1.16 -12.46 2.51
N THR A 231 0.40 -13.43 2.05
CA THR A 231 0.15 -13.67 0.63
C THR A 231 -1.31 -13.45 0.32
N ILE A 232 -1.58 -12.67 -0.73
CA ILE A 232 -2.91 -12.36 -1.21
C ILE A 232 -3.08 -13.06 -2.56
N TRP A 233 -4.16 -13.81 -2.72
CA TRP A 233 -4.49 -14.55 -3.94
C TRP A 233 -5.73 -13.93 -4.57
N PHE A 234 -5.71 -13.69 -5.88
CA PHE A 234 -6.87 -13.23 -6.62
C PHE A 234 -7.30 -14.29 -7.63
N ALA A 235 -8.57 -14.69 -7.55
CA ALA A 235 -9.23 -15.56 -8.50
C ALA A 235 -10.61 -15.00 -8.85
N ARG A 236 -11.01 -15.13 -10.13
CA ARG A 236 -12.40 -14.87 -10.53
C ARG A 236 -13.31 -16.00 -10.03
N ALA A 237 -14.59 -15.69 -9.85
CA ALA A 237 -15.59 -16.73 -9.62
C ALA A 237 -15.69 -17.69 -10.80
N GLY A 238 -16.07 -18.93 -10.50
CA GLY A 238 -16.42 -19.93 -11.50
C GLY A 238 -17.57 -19.46 -12.38
N GLU A 239 -17.73 -20.13 -13.51
CA GLU A 239 -18.81 -19.86 -14.45
C GLU A 239 -20.18 -20.07 -13.80
N SER A 240 -21.08 -19.10 -14.01
CA SER A 240 -22.47 -19.16 -13.57
C SER A 240 -23.40 -19.61 -14.71
N MET A 241 -24.60 -20.06 -14.36
CA MET A 241 -25.61 -20.53 -15.34
C MET A 241 -26.03 -19.43 -16.32
N ILE A 242 -26.00 -18.16 -15.88
CA ILE A 242 -26.36 -16.98 -16.66
C ILE A 242 -25.27 -15.91 -16.44
N GLU A 243 -24.33 -15.82 -17.38
CA GLU A 243 -23.19 -14.89 -17.32
C GLU A 243 -23.51 -13.50 -17.88
N HIS A 244 -24.38 -13.41 -18.88
CA HIS A 244 -24.62 -12.17 -19.62
C HIS A 244 -25.54 -11.17 -18.89
N SER A 245 -26.12 -11.53 -17.75
CA SER A 245 -26.97 -10.63 -16.97
C SER A 245 -26.47 -10.46 -15.54
N PHE A 246 -26.12 -9.23 -15.20
CA PHE A 246 -25.79 -8.82 -13.83
C PHE A 246 -26.98 -8.98 -12.87
N LYS A 247 -28.21 -8.80 -13.36
CA LYS A 247 -29.44 -8.94 -12.54
C LYS A 247 -29.80 -10.38 -12.21
N ALA A 248 -29.36 -11.35 -13.02
CA ALA A 248 -29.74 -12.74 -12.84
C ALA A 248 -29.21 -13.38 -11.54
N ASP A 249 -28.06 -12.89 -11.01
CA ASP A 249 -27.36 -13.43 -9.83
C ASP A 249 -27.37 -14.96 -9.76
N SER A 250 -27.10 -15.61 -10.89
CA SER A 250 -27.24 -17.06 -11.01
C SER A 250 -26.16 -17.81 -10.24
N ASP A 251 -26.47 -19.06 -9.86
CA ASP A 251 -25.51 -19.96 -9.24
C ASP A 251 -24.52 -20.52 -10.27
N LEU A 252 -23.52 -21.26 -9.80
CA LEU A 252 -22.52 -21.91 -10.65
C LEU A 252 -23.14 -22.90 -11.64
N SER A 253 -22.57 -22.94 -12.84
CA SER A 253 -22.77 -24.04 -13.78
C SER A 253 -22.04 -25.30 -13.31
N GLU A 254 -22.31 -26.45 -13.95
CA GLU A 254 -21.57 -27.68 -13.63
C GLU A 254 -20.06 -27.52 -13.83
N GLN A 255 -19.63 -26.84 -14.90
CA GLN A 255 -18.23 -26.49 -15.10
C GLN A 255 -17.72 -25.53 -14.00
N GLY A 256 -18.54 -24.57 -13.58
CA GLY A 256 -18.24 -23.66 -12.48
C GLY A 256 -18.01 -24.39 -11.15
N LYS A 257 -18.75 -25.48 -10.87
CA LYS A 257 -18.53 -26.33 -9.69
C LYS A 257 -17.18 -27.06 -9.77
N VAL A 258 -16.86 -27.67 -10.90
CA VAL A 258 -15.54 -28.32 -11.11
C VAL A 258 -14.39 -27.31 -11.01
N TYR A 259 -14.60 -26.08 -11.50
CA TYR A 259 -13.66 -24.97 -11.33
C TYR A 259 -13.38 -24.67 -9.86
N ALA A 260 -14.43 -24.57 -9.03
CA ALA A 260 -14.32 -24.27 -7.61
C ALA A 260 -13.52 -25.34 -6.85
N GLU A 261 -13.75 -26.61 -7.19
CA GLU A 261 -13.01 -27.77 -6.67
C GLU A 261 -11.52 -27.67 -6.99
N LYS A 262 -11.17 -27.47 -8.27
CA LYS A 262 -9.78 -27.33 -8.71
C LYS A 262 -9.08 -26.10 -8.12
N LEU A 263 -9.82 -24.99 -7.94
CA LEU A 263 -9.30 -23.79 -7.27
C LEU A 263 -8.89 -24.10 -5.83
N ARG A 264 -9.77 -24.82 -5.10
CA ARG A 264 -9.50 -25.25 -3.73
C ARG A 264 -8.25 -26.14 -3.67
N ASP A 265 -8.15 -27.14 -4.53
CA ASP A 265 -7.00 -28.05 -4.57
C ASP A 265 -5.69 -27.30 -4.88
N PHE A 266 -5.73 -26.41 -5.87
CA PHE A 266 -4.58 -25.58 -6.24
C PHE A 266 -4.10 -24.71 -5.06
N ILE A 267 -5.00 -23.99 -4.39
CA ILE A 267 -4.63 -23.10 -3.29
C ILE A 267 -4.06 -23.88 -2.11
N VAL A 268 -4.62 -25.04 -1.78
CA VAL A 268 -4.11 -25.91 -0.71
C VAL A 268 -2.72 -26.43 -1.06
N ALA A 269 -2.52 -26.95 -2.28
CA ALA A 269 -1.22 -27.45 -2.72
C ALA A 269 -0.16 -26.35 -2.71
N LYS A 270 -0.49 -25.18 -3.27
CA LYS A 270 0.48 -24.07 -3.37
C LYS A 270 0.87 -23.51 -2.01
N ARG A 271 -0.05 -23.51 -1.04
CA ARG A 271 0.27 -23.06 0.33
C ARG A 271 1.20 -24.02 1.06
N ARG A 272 1.13 -25.33 0.79
CA ARG A 272 2.09 -26.32 1.30
C ARG A 272 3.48 -26.10 0.69
N GLU A 273 3.58 -25.92 -0.62
CA GLU A 273 4.84 -25.61 -1.30
C GLU A 273 5.49 -24.34 -0.71
N LEU A 274 4.73 -23.25 -0.55
CA LEU A 274 5.23 -22.02 0.06
C LEU A 274 5.60 -22.18 1.54
N LEU A 275 5.02 -23.15 2.25
CA LEU A 275 5.43 -23.47 3.61
C LEU A 275 6.79 -24.16 3.61
N GLU A 276 7.00 -25.14 2.73
CA GLU A 276 8.27 -25.85 2.57
C GLU A 276 9.41 -24.88 2.19
N GLU A 277 9.17 -23.97 1.24
CA GLU A 277 10.12 -22.92 0.87
C GLU A 277 10.50 -22.03 2.06
N ARG A 278 9.51 -21.63 2.87
CA ARG A 278 9.73 -20.80 4.07
C ARG A 278 10.53 -21.54 5.14
N VAL A 279 10.23 -22.81 5.37
CA VAL A 279 10.97 -23.67 6.32
C VAL A 279 12.40 -23.86 5.87
N ALA A 280 12.63 -24.15 4.58
CA ALA A 280 13.95 -24.25 4.00
C ALA A 280 14.75 -22.93 4.10
N ALA A 281 14.06 -21.79 4.03
CA ALA A 281 14.64 -20.46 4.26
C ALA A 281 14.80 -20.09 5.75
N GLY A 282 14.53 -21.01 6.68
CA GLY A 282 14.71 -20.81 8.12
C GLY A 282 13.56 -20.09 8.84
N GLU A 283 12.41 -19.89 8.20
CA GLU A 283 11.19 -19.44 8.89
C GLU A 283 10.55 -20.60 9.67
N GLN A 284 9.78 -20.27 10.71
CA GLN A 284 9.08 -21.27 11.51
C GLN A 284 8.03 -22.02 10.68
N GLY A 285 7.98 -23.35 10.84
CA GLY A 285 7.21 -24.27 10.00
C GLY A 285 5.71 -24.38 10.25
N HIS A 286 5.08 -23.31 10.73
CA HIS A 286 3.63 -23.27 10.90
C HIS A 286 2.95 -22.52 9.75
N GLU A 287 1.87 -23.14 9.25
CA GLU A 287 1.08 -22.57 8.17
C GLU A 287 0.39 -21.28 8.64
N ARG A 288 0.52 -20.21 7.85
CA ARG A 288 -0.19 -18.97 8.10
C ARG A 288 -1.68 -19.20 7.90
N ARG A 289 -2.51 -18.57 8.74
CA ARG A 289 -3.97 -18.60 8.59
C ARG A 289 -4.36 -18.05 7.22
N LEU A 290 -5.41 -18.60 6.63
CA LEU A 290 -6.04 -18.11 5.40
C LEU A 290 -7.48 -17.68 5.68
N THR A 291 -7.86 -16.53 5.14
CA THR A 291 -9.26 -16.09 5.07
C THR A 291 -9.68 -15.97 3.61
N VAL A 292 -10.91 -16.38 3.30
CA VAL A 292 -11.47 -16.33 1.94
C VAL A 292 -12.46 -15.18 1.87
N TRP A 293 -12.25 -14.23 0.97
CA TRP A 293 -13.09 -13.05 0.83
C TRP A 293 -13.88 -13.13 -0.47
N THR A 294 -15.20 -12.99 -0.38
CA THR A 294 -16.07 -13.11 -1.55
C THR A 294 -16.93 -11.87 -1.72
N SER A 295 -17.33 -11.62 -2.97
CA SER A 295 -18.58 -10.90 -3.23
C SER A 295 -19.76 -11.60 -2.55
N ALA A 296 -20.82 -10.86 -2.24
CA ALA A 296 -22.07 -11.47 -1.79
C ALA A 296 -22.95 -12.04 -2.93
N ARG A 297 -22.45 -12.03 -4.17
CA ARG A 297 -23.08 -12.68 -5.33
C ARG A 297 -22.99 -14.20 -5.26
N ARG A 298 -24.05 -14.89 -5.71
CA ARG A 298 -24.19 -16.36 -5.57
C ARG A 298 -23.01 -17.13 -6.16
N ARG A 299 -22.60 -16.80 -7.39
CA ARG A 299 -21.43 -17.44 -8.04
C ARG A 299 -20.14 -17.36 -7.21
N CYS A 300 -19.89 -16.25 -6.52
CA CYS A 300 -18.69 -16.08 -5.68
C CYS A 300 -18.79 -16.92 -4.40
N ILE A 301 -19.95 -16.91 -3.76
CA ILE A 301 -20.22 -17.70 -2.54
C ILE A 301 -20.09 -19.20 -2.85
N SER A 302 -20.70 -19.66 -3.93
CA SER A 302 -20.64 -21.06 -4.35
C SER A 302 -19.23 -21.47 -4.78
N THR A 303 -18.45 -20.58 -5.41
CA THR A 303 -17.04 -20.86 -5.74
C THR A 303 -16.18 -21.03 -4.47
N ALA A 304 -16.52 -20.33 -3.39
CA ALA A 304 -15.81 -20.47 -2.11
C ALA A 304 -16.29 -21.65 -1.26
N ARG A 305 -17.39 -22.32 -1.62
CA ARG A 305 -17.98 -23.41 -0.83
C ARG A 305 -16.99 -24.56 -0.55
N PRO A 306 -16.19 -25.05 -1.52
CA PRO A 306 -15.23 -26.11 -1.25
C PRO A 306 -14.13 -25.70 -0.25
N MET A 307 -13.80 -24.40 -0.17
CA MET A 307 -12.88 -23.88 0.84
C MET A 307 -13.57 -23.82 2.22
N ALA A 308 -14.83 -23.42 2.28
CA ALA A 308 -15.59 -23.38 3.53
C ALA A 308 -15.74 -24.79 4.16
N GLU A 309 -15.97 -25.80 3.33
CA GLU A 309 -16.07 -27.21 3.75
C GLU A 309 -14.77 -27.76 4.34
N LEU A 310 -13.62 -27.22 3.92
CA LEU A 310 -12.31 -27.49 4.55
C LEU A 310 -12.09 -26.71 5.87
N GLY A 311 -13.06 -25.93 6.31
CA GLY A 311 -12.99 -25.15 7.55
C GLY A 311 -12.36 -23.76 7.40
N TYR A 312 -12.10 -23.28 6.18
CA TYR A 312 -11.61 -21.91 5.99
C TYR A 312 -12.69 -20.88 6.27
N LYS A 313 -12.33 -19.80 6.97
CA LYS A 313 -13.23 -18.69 7.24
C LYS A 313 -13.56 -17.94 5.93
N VAL A 314 -14.81 -17.98 5.52
CA VAL A 314 -15.33 -17.20 4.38
C VAL A 314 -16.00 -15.93 4.87
N ILE A 315 -15.60 -14.78 4.31
CA ILE A 315 -16.12 -13.45 4.63
C ILE A 315 -16.75 -12.86 3.38
N GLN A 316 -18.06 -12.65 3.41
CA GLN A 316 -18.82 -12.09 2.31
C GLN A 316 -18.88 -10.57 2.42
N ARG A 317 -18.74 -9.87 1.29
CA ARG A 317 -18.75 -8.40 1.23
C ARG A 317 -19.64 -7.90 0.10
N GLN A 318 -20.66 -7.12 0.46
CA GLN A 318 -21.54 -6.44 -0.49
C GLN A 318 -20.75 -5.39 -1.31
N GLN A 319 -19.76 -4.76 -0.69
CA GLN A 319 -18.85 -3.79 -1.32
C GLN A 319 -18.02 -4.41 -2.44
N MET A 320 -17.91 -5.75 -2.50
CA MET A 320 -17.23 -6.49 -3.56
C MET A 320 -18.20 -6.95 -4.67
N HIS A 321 -19.37 -6.33 -4.84
CA HIS A 321 -20.20 -6.55 -6.02
C HIS A 321 -19.48 -6.07 -7.28
N GLU A 322 -19.72 -6.79 -8.39
CA GLU A 322 -19.22 -6.39 -9.72
C GLU A 322 -19.68 -4.96 -10.03
N LEU A 323 -18.88 -4.24 -10.83
CA LEU A 323 -19.27 -2.95 -11.37
C LEU A 323 -20.66 -3.05 -11.99
N ASN A 324 -21.59 -2.24 -11.49
CA ASN A 324 -22.97 -2.26 -11.96
C ASN A 324 -23.06 -1.71 -13.39
N PRO A 325 -23.51 -2.50 -14.37
CA PRO A 325 -23.64 -2.06 -15.76
C PRO A 325 -24.86 -1.16 -16.01
N GLY A 326 -25.79 -1.01 -15.07
CA GLY A 326 -26.96 -0.14 -15.25
C GLY A 326 -27.84 -0.55 -16.42
N ASP A 327 -28.11 0.38 -17.32
CA ASP A 327 -29.00 0.17 -18.48
C ASP A 327 -28.37 -0.58 -19.65
N VAL A 328 -27.07 -0.85 -19.56
CA VAL A 328 -26.34 -1.61 -20.57
C VAL A 328 -26.15 -3.09 -20.19
N ASP A 329 -26.77 -3.53 -19.09
CA ASP A 329 -26.80 -4.94 -18.69
C ASP A 329 -27.34 -5.83 -19.82
N GLY A 330 -26.64 -6.92 -20.12
CA GLY A 330 -27.06 -7.87 -21.16
C GLY A 330 -26.81 -7.47 -22.61
N LEU A 331 -26.31 -6.25 -22.88
CA LEU A 331 -26.01 -5.82 -24.25
C LEU A 331 -24.65 -6.34 -24.70
N SER A 332 -24.57 -6.81 -25.95
CA SER A 332 -23.29 -7.07 -26.60
C SER A 332 -22.55 -5.76 -26.93
N PRO A 333 -21.22 -5.80 -27.15
CA PRO A 333 -20.48 -4.62 -27.61
C PRO A 333 -21.05 -3.98 -28.88
N GLU A 334 -21.57 -4.78 -29.81
CA GLU A 334 -22.20 -4.32 -31.05
C GLU A 334 -23.51 -3.59 -30.76
N GLN A 335 -24.38 -4.19 -29.94
CA GLN A 335 -25.64 -3.57 -29.51
C GLN A 335 -25.41 -2.29 -28.70
N LEU A 336 -24.36 -2.25 -27.90
CA LEU A 336 -23.98 -1.08 -27.11
C LEU A 336 -23.55 0.08 -28.00
N LYS A 337 -22.75 -0.18 -29.04
CA LYS A 337 -22.34 0.82 -30.04
C LYS A 337 -23.52 1.35 -30.85
N GLU A 338 -24.45 0.48 -31.21
CA GLU A 338 -25.65 0.87 -31.97
C GLU A 338 -26.61 1.71 -31.12
N LYS A 339 -26.87 1.29 -29.88
CA LYS A 339 -27.87 1.91 -29.01
C LYS A 339 -27.36 3.15 -28.28
N TYR A 340 -26.06 3.20 -27.95
CA TYR A 340 -25.43 4.29 -27.20
C TYR A 340 -24.10 4.74 -27.83
N PRO A 341 -24.08 5.19 -29.10
CA PRO A 341 -22.83 5.51 -29.82
C PRO A 341 -22.01 6.61 -29.15
N GLU A 342 -22.66 7.64 -28.61
CA GLU A 342 -21.98 8.74 -27.92
C GLU A 342 -21.40 8.33 -26.56
N GLU A 343 -22.12 7.48 -25.81
CA GLU A 343 -21.61 6.97 -24.53
C GLU A 343 -20.42 6.03 -24.79
N TRP A 344 -20.49 5.20 -25.83
CA TRP A 344 -19.36 4.36 -26.25
C TRP A 344 -18.10 5.18 -26.51
N ALA A 345 -18.20 6.22 -27.36
CA ALA A 345 -17.06 7.09 -27.66
C ALA A 345 -16.51 7.80 -26.42
N ARG A 346 -17.38 8.21 -25.48
CA ARG A 346 -16.97 8.77 -24.19
C ARG A 346 -16.26 7.75 -23.31
N SER A 347 -16.71 6.50 -23.31
CA SER A 347 -16.10 5.41 -22.55
C SER A 347 -14.71 5.05 -23.04
N GLU A 348 -14.46 5.14 -24.35
CA GLU A 348 -13.11 4.93 -24.92
C GLU A 348 -12.14 6.05 -24.53
N LYS A 349 -12.64 7.28 -24.40
CA LYS A 349 -11.83 8.45 -24.02
C LYS A 349 -11.45 8.45 -22.54
N ASP A 350 -12.38 8.08 -21.64
CA ASP A 350 -12.13 8.02 -20.20
C ASP A 350 -12.78 6.80 -19.55
N PRO A 351 -12.20 5.60 -19.72
CA PRO A 351 -12.80 4.36 -19.22
C PRO A 351 -12.84 4.27 -17.69
N TYR A 352 -12.13 5.15 -16.96
CA TYR A 352 -12.12 5.13 -15.51
C TYR A 352 -13.31 5.89 -14.91
N ALA A 353 -13.54 7.12 -15.36
CA ALA A 353 -14.58 7.98 -14.80
C ALA A 353 -15.93 7.83 -15.52
N HIS A 354 -15.94 7.28 -16.74
CA HIS A 354 -17.16 7.14 -17.52
C HIS A 354 -18.21 6.27 -16.82
N ARG A 355 -19.45 6.74 -16.84
CA ARG A 355 -20.61 6.08 -16.26
C ARG A 355 -21.72 6.00 -17.29
N TYR A 356 -22.08 4.79 -17.70
CA TYR A 356 -23.28 4.55 -18.51
C TYR A 356 -24.56 4.91 -17.73
N PRO A 357 -25.72 5.11 -18.39
CA PRO A 357 -26.96 5.42 -17.71
C PRO A 357 -27.30 4.43 -16.59
N ARG A 358 -27.51 4.94 -15.37
CA ARG A 358 -27.77 4.16 -14.14
C ARG A 358 -26.70 3.12 -13.77
N ALA A 359 -25.50 3.22 -14.33
CA ALA A 359 -24.36 2.35 -14.06
C ALA A 359 -23.42 2.90 -12.97
N GLU A 360 -22.39 2.14 -12.63
CA GLU A 360 -21.21 2.60 -11.86
C GLU A 360 -20.01 2.81 -12.81
N SER A 361 -19.12 3.75 -12.48
CA SER A 361 -17.79 3.84 -13.06
C SER A 361 -16.73 3.12 -12.20
N TYR A 362 -15.49 2.99 -12.70
CA TYR A 362 -14.39 2.50 -11.86
C TYR A 362 -14.07 3.46 -10.71
N HIS A 363 -14.32 4.76 -10.88
CA HIS A 363 -14.27 5.72 -9.79
C HIS A 363 -15.27 5.36 -8.69
N ASP A 364 -16.55 5.13 -9.03
CA ASP A 364 -17.59 4.77 -8.06
C ASP A 364 -17.26 3.46 -7.34
N LEU A 365 -16.79 2.46 -8.10
CA LEU A 365 -16.34 1.20 -7.54
C LEU A 365 -15.16 1.38 -6.59
N SER A 366 -14.21 2.24 -6.91
CA SER A 366 -13.06 2.54 -6.05
C SER A 366 -13.52 3.16 -4.73
N VAL A 367 -14.52 4.06 -4.77
CA VAL A 367 -15.18 4.64 -3.58
C VAL A 367 -15.84 3.57 -2.73
N ARG A 368 -16.59 2.69 -3.36
CA ARG A 368 -17.24 1.58 -2.66
C ARG A 368 -16.24 0.59 -2.03
N LEU A 369 -15.06 0.42 -2.61
CA LEU A 369 -14.03 -0.51 -2.15
C LEU A 369 -13.13 0.03 -1.05
N GLU A 370 -13.21 1.31 -0.69
CA GLU A 370 -12.37 1.88 0.36
C GLU A 370 -12.43 1.12 1.70
N PRO A 371 -13.61 0.74 2.24
CA PRO A 371 -13.67 -0.06 3.46
C PRO A 371 -12.96 -1.41 3.31
N VAL A 372 -13.06 -2.05 2.13
CA VAL A 372 -12.40 -3.33 1.83
C VAL A 372 -10.88 -3.18 1.84
N ILE A 373 -10.37 -2.06 1.34
CA ILE A 373 -8.94 -1.74 1.35
C ILE A 373 -8.41 -1.54 2.78
N LEU A 374 -9.18 -0.83 3.62
CA LEU A 374 -8.78 -0.65 5.03
C LEU A 374 -8.74 -1.98 5.78
N GLU A 375 -9.72 -2.85 5.53
CA GLU A 375 -9.72 -4.20 6.09
C GLU A 375 -8.57 -5.05 5.53
N LEU A 376 -8.23 -4.89 4.25
CA LEU A 376 -7.12 -5.59 3.60
C LEU A 376 -5.78 -5.22 4.22
N GLU A 377 -5.61 -3.96 4.62
CA GLU A 377 -4.41 -3.49 5.31
C GLU A 377 -4.36 -3.92 6.77
N ARG A 378 -5.52 -4.21 7.37
CA ARG A 378 -5.68 -4.70 8.74
C ARG A 378 -5.51 -6.21 8.90
N GLU A 379 -5.82 -6.99 7.88
CA GLU A 379 -5.83 -8.46 7.93
C GLU A 379 -4.42 -9.06 7.87
N PRO A 380 -3.88 -9.60 8.98
CA PRO A 380 -2.53 -10.17 8.99
C PRO A 380 -2.46 -11.57 8.36
N ALA A 381 -3.60 -12.24 8.17
CA ALA A 381 -3.66 -13.55 7.54
C ALA A 381 -3.37 -13.50 6.04
N ASP A 382 -3.09 -14.66 5.45
CA ASP A 382 -3.17 -14.82 4.00
C ASP A 382 -4.64 -14.64 3.58
N ILE A 383 -4.86 -14.16 2.36
CA ILE A 383 -6.20 -13.83 1.85
C ILE A 383 -6.39 -14.45 0.48
N LEU A 384 -7.53 -15.12 0.27
CA LEU A 384 -8.00 -15.54 -1.05
C LEU A 384 -9.22 -14.71 -1.44
N PHE A 385 -9.06 -13.82 -2.41
CA PHE A 385 -10.16 -13.09 -3.04
C PHE A 385 -10.79 -13.95 -4.14
N ILE A 386 -12.09 -14.23 -3.98
CA ILE A 386 -12.93 -14.87 -5.02
C ILE A 386 -14.00 -13.86 -5.41
N GLY A 387 -13.86 -13.29 -6.60
CA GLY A 387 -14.70 -12.16 -6.98
C GLY A 387 -14.81 -11.94 -8.47
N HIS A 388 -14.98 -10.67 -8.79
CA HIS A 388 -15.32 -10.17 -10.11
C HIS A 388 -14.12 -9.48 -10.74
N GLY A 389 -14.07 -9.44 -12.07
CA GLY A 389 -12.94 -8.83 -12.77
C GLY A 389 -12.73 -7.38 -12.36
N SER A 390 -13.79 -6.57 -12.38
CA SER A 390 -13.74 -5.14 -12.01
C SER A 390 -13.24 -4.88 -10.58
N VAL A 391 -13.70 -5.68 -9.60
CA VAL A 391 -13.28 -5.56 -8.19
C VAL A 391 -11.81 -5.93 -8.02
N ILE A 392 -11.39 -7.04 -8.62
CA ILE A 392 -10.02 -7.52 -8.53
C ILE A 392 -9.05 -6.50 -9.16
N ARG A 393 -9.40 -5.93 -10.32
CA ARG A 393 -8.65 -4.86 -10.98
C ARG A 393 -8.39 -3.69 -10.03
N CYS A 394 -9.43 -3.19 -9.36
CA CYS A 394 -9.31 -2.09 -8.40
C CYS A 394 -8.37 -2.42 -7.24
N ILE A 395 -8.51 -3.59 -6.61
CA ILE A 395 -7.69 -3.97 -5.45
C ILE A 395 -6.24 -4.23 -5.85
N MET A 396 -6.01 -4.89 -7.00
CA MET A 396 -4.65 -5.08 -7.54
C MET A 396 -4.01 -3.75 -7.89
N ALA A 397 -4.75 -2.83 -8.51
CA ALA A 397 -4.29 -1.49 -8.82
C ALA A 397 -3.95 -0.67 -7.58
N TYR A 398 -4.75 -0.79 -6.51
CA TYR A 398 -4.41 -0.24 -5.20
C TYR A 398 -3.04 -0.76 -4.75
N LEU A 399 -2.86 -2.08 -4.65
CA LEU A 399 -1.63 -2.72 -4.17
C LEU A 399 -0.41 -2.32 -5.01
N ALA A 400 -0.54 -2.29 -6.33
CA ALA A 400 0.51 -1.89 -7.26
C ALA A 400 0.76 -0.37 -7.32
N GLY A 401 -0.15 0.45 -6.80
CA GLY A 401 -0.08 1.91 -6.89
C GLY A 401 -0.31 2.46 -8.30
N MET A 402 -1.20 1.84 -9.09
CA MET A 402 -1.50 2.14 -10.51
C MET A 402 -2.47 3.31 -10.72
N THR A 403 -2.28 4.06 -11.81
CA THR A 403 -3.09 5.25 -12.20
C THR A 403 -4.53 4.90 -12.54
N PRO A 404 -5.44 5.88 -12.45
CA PRO A 404 -6.82 5.72 -12.91
C PRO A 404 -6.92 5.08 -14.28
N HIS A 405 -6.10 5.57 -15.20
CA HIS A 405 -6.08 5.15 -16.59
C HIS A 405 -5.49 3.74 -16.79
N GLU A 406 -4.79 3.22 -15.78
CA GLU A 406 -4.25 1.86 -15.76
C GLU A 406 -5.24 0.85 -15.17
N ILE A 407 -6.15 1.26 -14.26
CA ILE A 407 -7.08 0.33 -13.59
C ILE A 407 -7.94 -0.49 -14.57
N PRO A 408 -8.63 0.12 -15.55
CA PRO A 408 -9.46 -0.64 -16.48
C PRO A 408 -8.67 -1.63 -17.35
N LYS A 409 -7.35 -1.43 -17.47
CA LYS A 409 -6.43 -2.23 -18.30
C LYS A 409 -5.86 -3.45 -17.58
N VAL A 410 -6.04 -3.56 -16.26
CA VAL A 410 -5.60 -4.73 -15.51
C VAL A 410 -6.43 -5.93 -15.97
N GLU A 411 -5.79 -7.04 -16.34
CA GLU A 411 -6.51 -8.23 -16.80
C GLU A 411 -6.28 -9.41 -15.87
N LEU A 412 -7.38 -10.13 -15.61
CA LEU A 412 -7.36 -11.44 -14.97
C LEU A 412 -8.38 -12.31 -15.69
N ARG A 413 -7.90 -13.36 -16.37
CA ARG A 413 -8.80 -14.29 -17.06
C ARG A 413 -9.36 -15.29 -16.05
N ARG A 414 -10.51 -15.89 -16.37
CA ARG A 414 -11.01 -17.02 -15.59
C ARG A 414 -10.00 -18.16 -15.78
N GLY A 415 -9.54 -18.73 -14.66
CA GLY A 415 -8.53 -19.80 -14.66
C GLY A 415 -7.09 -19.36 -14.41
N ASP A 416 -6.84 -18.06 -14.42
CA ASP A 416 -5.62 -17.47 -13.87
C ASP A 416 -5.80 -17.24 -12.35
N ILE A 417 -4.71 -17.36 -11.60
CA ILE A 417 -4.60 -16.92 -10.20
C ILE A 417 -3.43 -15.96 -10.10
N VAL A 418 -3.64 -14.82 -9.47
CA VAL A 418 -2.55 -13.88 -9.18
C VAL A 418 -2.18 -13.98 -7.71
N GLN A 419 -0.97 -14.43 -7.44
CA GLN A 419 -0.35 -14.39 -6.13
C GLN A 419 0.34 -13.05 -5.94
N VAL A 420 0.07 -12.40 -4.82
CA VAL A 420 0.57 -11.08 -4.47
C VAL A 420 1.24 -11.10 -3.11
N THR A 421 2.49 -10.66 -3.06
CA THR A 421 3.27 -10.54 -1.82
C THR A 421 3.68 -9.09 -1.61
N PRO A 422 3.03 -8.36 -0.67
CA PRO A 422 3.43 -7.00 -0.31
C PRO A 422 4.81 -6.96 0.35
N SER A 423 5.60 -5.94 0.04
CA SER A 423 6.90 -5.67 0.67
C SER A 423 7.07 -4.17 0.95
N ALA A 424 8.11 -3.81 1.71
CA ALA A 424 8.38 -2.41 2.07
C ALA A 424 8.71 -1.50 0.86
N TYR A 425 9.21 -2.04 -0.25
CA TYR A 425 9.63 -1.28 -1.43
C TYR A 425 8.77 -1.52 -2.67
N GLY A 426 7.74 -2.35 -2.56
CA GLY A 426 6.90 -2.70 -3.71
C GLY A 426 6.10 -3.97 -3.47
N VAL A 427 5.47 -4.46 -4.53
CA VAL A 427 4.60 -5.62 -4.47
C VAL A 427 5.04 -6.60 -5.55
N LYS A 428 5.23 -7.87 -5.18
CA LYS A 428 5.54 -8.94 -6.13
C LYS A 428 4.25 -9.59 -6.60
N PHE A 429 4.07 -9.69 -7.91
CA PHE A 429 2.95 -10.39 -8.56
C PHE A 429 3.49 -11.65 -9.25
N ILE A 430 2.84 -12.79 -9.05
CA ILE A 430 3.16 -14.06 -9.72
C ILE A 430 1.85 -14.61 -10.27
N ASN A 431 1.82 -14.86 -11.58
CA ASN A 431 0.68 -15.46 -12.24
C ASN A 431 0.82 -16.97 -12.21
N HIS A 432 -0.27 -17.63 -11.83
CA HIS A 432 -0.43 -19.06 -11.89
C HIS A 432 -1.64 -19.38 -12.76
N PHE A 433 -1.69 -20.61 -13.24
CA PHE A 433 -2.76 -21.08 -14.08
C PHE A 433 -3.16 -22.48 -13.62
N PHE A 434 -4.46 -22.70 -13.45
CA PHE A 434 -4.97 -23.93 -12.83
C PHE A 434 -6.18 -24.53 -13.55
N TRP A 435 -6.73 -23.82 -14.54
CA TRP A 435 -7.96 -24.19 -15.22
C TRP A 435 -7.85 -23.94 -16.71
N GLN A 436 -8.02 -25.00 -17.52
CA GLN A 436 -8.05 -24.98 -18.98
C GLN A 436 -9.47 -25.05 -19.49
#